data_AF-X1PRM1-F1
#
_entry.id   AF-X1PRM1-F1
#
_cell.length_a   1.000
_cell.length_b   1.000
_cell.length_c   1.000
_cell.angle_alpha   90.00
_cell.angle_beta   90.00
_cell.angle_gamma   90.00
#
_symmetry.space_group_name_H-M   'P 1'
#
loop_
_entity.id
_entity.type
_entity.pdbx_description
1 polymer ?
#
loop_
_entity_poly.entity_id
_entity_poly.type
_entity_poly.pdbx_seq_one_letter_code
_entity_poly.pdbx_strand_id
1 'polypeptide(L)'
;MQINVSQLLKEPIGSTREYEVNETIDVAGGDYVVQGEVKLVRTDRGILVKGTLQTVIEVTCGRCLSFFNCPLALNIEEEYFPTTD
;
A
#
# COMPACT_ATOMS: atom_id res chain seq x y z
N MET A 1 6.21 -1.25 -7.08
CA MET A 1 6.10 0.20 -7.39
C MET A 1 6.98 1.03 -6.45
N GLN A 2 7.59 2.11 -6.93
CA GLN A 2 8.24 3.13 -6.11
C GLN A 2 7.58 4.48 -6.39
N ILE A 3 7.20 5.23 -5.36
CA ILE A 3 6.57 6.55 -5.49
C ILE A 3 7.58 7.62 -5.13
N ASN A 4 7.89 8.50 -6.08
CA ASN A 4 8.77 9.64 -5.82
C ASN A 4 8.01 10.74 -5.07
N VAL A 5 8.39 10.97 -3.82
CA VAL A 5 7.75 11.97 -2.92
C VAL A 5 8.51 13.31 -2.85
N SER A 6 9.60 13.48 -3.60
CA SER A 6 10.48 14.65 -3.52
C SER A 6 9.75 15.98 -3.77
N GLN A 7 8.76 15.97 -4.67
CA GLN A 7 7.96 17.15 -4.97
C GLN A 7 6.96 17.43 -3.86
N LEU A 8 6.24 16.42 -3.38
CA LEU A 8 5.25 16.57 -2.31
C LEU A 8 5.89 17.07 -1.00
N LEU A 9 7.14 16.68 -0.72
CA LEU A 9 7.90 17.20 0.42
C LEU A 9 8.15 18.72 0.35
N LYS A 10 8.19 19.31 -0.84
CA LYS A 10 8.39 20.75 -1.07
C LYS A 10 7.07 21.53 -1.08
N GLU A 11 5.93 20.85 -1.08
CA GLU A 11 4.62 21.47 -1.08
C GLU A 11 4.20 21.91 0.35
N PRO A 12 3.20 22.78 0.49
CA PRO A 12 2.67 23.18 1.79
C PRO A 12 2.17 22.00 2.63
N ILE A 13 2.18 22.17 3.96
CA ILE A 13 1.58 21.22 4.89
C ILE A 13 0.09 21.03 4.54
N GLY A 14 -0.36 19.78 4.51
CA GLY A 14 -1.71 19.40 4.12
C GLY A 14 -1.88 19.12 2.62
N SER A 15 -0.86 19.37 1.78
CA SER A 15 -0.87 18.94 0.39
C SER A 15 -1.05 17.43 0.27
N THR A 16 -1.79 16.99 -0.76
CA THR A 16 -2.10 15.57 -0.95
C THR A 16 -1.83 15.11 -2.37
N ARG A 17 -1.43 13.84 -2.51
CA ARG A 17 -1.37 13.14 -3.80
C ARG A 17 -2.03 11.77 -3.69
N GLU A 18 -2.75 11.38 -4.71
CA GLU A 18 -3.44 10.09 -4.77
C GLU A 18 -2.87 9.27 -5.92
N TYR A 19 -2.70 7.97 -5.68
CA TYR A 19 -2.15 7.02 -6.62
C TYR A 19 -3.02 5.77 -6.64
N GLU A 20 -3.37 5.33 -7.83
CA GLU A 20 -3.96 4.01 -8.05
C GLU A 20 -2.84 2.96 -8.07
N VAL A 21 -3.04 1.88 -7.33
CA VAL A 21 -2.15 0.73 -7.27
C VAL A 21 -2.84 -0.39 -8.02
N ASN A 22 -2.16 -0.96 -9.01
CA ASN A 22 -2.57 -2.17 -9.70
C ASN A 22 -1.31 -2.91 -10.15
N GLU A 23 -0.72 -3.65 -9.22
CA GLU A 23 0.63 -4.19 -9.35
C GLU A 23 0.64 -5.66 -8.94
N THR A 24 1.57 -6.41 -9.51
CA THR A 24 1.88 -7.77 -9.04
C THR A 24 3.11 -7.70 -8.14
N ILE A 25 3.00 -8.21 -6.92
CA ILE A 25 4.10 -8.24 -5.95
C ILE A 25 4.47 -9.68 -5.62
N ASP A 26 5.77 -9.94 -5.47
CA ASP A 26 6.27 -11.20 -4.93
C ASP A 26 6.26 -11.13 -3.40
N VAL A 27 5.49 -12.03 -2.78
CA VAL A 27 5.45 -12.20 -1.33
C VAL A 27 5.77 -13.66 -1.02
N ALA A 28 6.89 -13.89 -0.35
CA ALA A 28 7.35 -15.23 0.06
C ALA A 28 7.44 -16.25 -1.10
N GLY A 29 7.76 -15.79 -2.32
CA GLY A 29 7.88 -16.64 -3.51
C GLY A 29 6.56 -16.87 -4.26
N GLY A 30 5.52 -16.09 -3.96
CA GLY A 30 4.24 -16.11 -4.65
C GLY A 30 3.91 -14.74 -5.26
N ASP A 31 3.40 -14.75 -6.49
CA ASP A 31 2.96 -13.56 -7.21
C ASP A 31 1.50 -13.23 -6.87
N TYR A 32 1.28 -12.05 -6.27
CA TYR A 32 -0.05 -11.59 -5.88
C TYR A 32 -0.39 -10.26 -6.54
N VAL A 33 -1.57 -10.20 -7.15
CA VAL A 33 -2.12 -8.94 -7.67
C VAL A 33 -2.68 -8.13 -6.50
N VAL A 34 -2.20 -6.89 -6.36
CA VAL A 34 -2.65 -5.93 -5.36
C VAL A 34 -3.23 -4.72 -6.07
N GLN A 35 -4.46 -4.39 -5.71
CA GLN A 35 -5.24 -3.33 -6.32
C GLN A 35 -5.81 -2.39 -5.27
N GLY A 36 -5.88 -1.10 -5.56
CA GLY A 36 -6.54 -0.14 -4.67
C GLY A 36 -5.98 1.26 -4.81
N GLU A 37 -6.19 2.07 -3.79
CA GLU A 37 -5.81 3.48 -3.82
C GLU A 37 -5.00 3.85 -2.60
N VAL A 38 -3.99 4.70 -2.82
CA VAL A 38 -3.12 5.22 -1.78
C VAL A 38 -3.05 6.73 -1.88
N LYS A 39 -3.30 7.40 -0.76
CA LYS A 39 -3.23 8.83 -0.55
C LYS A 39 -2.02 9.17 0.30
N LEU A 40 -1.17 10.06 -0.22
CA LEU A 40 -0.05 10.65 0.49
C LEU A 40 -0.44 12.06 0.93
N VAL A 41 -0.18 12.39 2.19
CA VAL A 41 -0.46 13.71 2.77
C VAL A 41 0.83 14.27 3.33
N ARG A 42 1.20 15.48 2.92
CA ARG A 42 2.33 16.21 3.51
C ARG A 42 1.97 16.62 4.93
N THR A 43 2.67 16.05 5.92
CA THR A 43 2.56 16.47 7.33
C THR A 43 3.54 17.61 7.60
N ASP A 44 3.72 18.03 8.84
CA ASP A 44 4.74 19.02 9.20
C ASP A 44 6.16 18.43 9.03
N ARG A 45 6.35 17.16 9.41
CA ARG A 45 7.68 16.51 9.49
C ARG A 45 7.91 15.39 8.48
N GLY A 46 6.87 14.90 7.79
CA GLY A 46 7.01 13.80 6.85
C GLY A 46 5.87 13.72 5.84
N ILE A 47 5.59 12.49 5.41
CA ILE A 47 4.47 12.12 4.55
C ILE A 47 3.66 11.03 5.27
N LEU A 48 2.37 11.29 5.47
CA LEU A 48 1.42 10.30 5.92
C LEU A 48 0.84 9.56 4.72
N VAL A 49 1.02 8.24 4.68
CA VAL A 49 0.50 7.35 3.66
C VAL A 49 -0.74 6.67 4.22
N LYS A 50 -1.88 6.84 3.54
CA LYS A 50 -3.13 6.14 3.84
C LYS A 50 -3.61 5.41 2.61
N GLY A 51 -4.12 4.20 2.74
CA GLY A 51 -4.67 3.51 1.58
C GLY A 51 -5.44 2.26 1.95
N THR A 52 -6.32 1.86 1.05
CA THR A 52 -7.02 0.58 1.13
C THR A 52 -6.65 -0.21 -0.12
N LEU A 53 -5.96 -1.32 0.10
CA LEU A 53 -5.54 -2.25 -0.93
C LEU A 53 -6.31 -3.55 -0.78
N GLN A 54 -6.53 -4.21 -1.90
CA GLN A 54 -7.24 -5.46 -2.04
C GLN A 54 -6.33 -6.44 -2.76
N THR A 55 -6.35 -7.69 -2.31
CA THR A 55 -5.63 -8.77 -2.96
C THR A 55 -6.39 -10.08 -2.77
N VAL A 56 -6.05 -11.09 -3.54
CA VAL A 56 -6.63 -12.42 -3.44
C VAL A 56 -5.49 -13.40 -3.24
N ILE A 57 -5.56 -14.18 -2.17
CA ILE A 57 -4.56 -15.21 -1.86
C ILE A 57 -5.21 -16.59 -1.87
N GLU A 58 -4.46 -17.61 -2.30
CA GLU A 58 -4.88 -18.99 -2.15
C GLU A 58 -4.56 -19.48 -0.74
N VAL A 59 -5.57 -20.00 -0.04
CA VAL A 59 -5.44 -20.52 1.33
C VAL A 59 -6.12 -21.87 1.45
N THR A 60 -5.69 -22.66 2.43
CA THR A 60 -6.31 -23.95 2.75
C THR A 60 -7.41 -23.77 3.80
N CYS A 61 -8.60 -24.32 3.53
CA CYS A 61 -9.69 -24.30 4.49
C CYS A 61 -9.40 -25.23 5.67
N GLY A 62 -9.44 -24.71 6.90
CA GLY A 62 -9.21 -25.54 8.11
C GLY A 62 -10.27 -26.63 8.36
N ARG A 63 -11.46 -26.53 7.74
CA ARG A 63 -12.55 -27.51 7.92
C ARG A 63 -12.49 -28.67 6.94
N CYS A 64 -12.24 -28.40 5.65
CA CYS A 64 -12.28 -29.42 4.59
C CYS A 64 -10.93 -29.64 3.91
N LEU A 65 -9.89 -28.90 4.30
CA LEU A 65 -8.52 -28.98 3.74
C LEU A 65 -8.44 -28.73 2.23
N SER A 66 -9.45 -28.13 1.63
CA SER A 66 -9.44 -27.72 0.22
C SER A 66 -8.85 -26.32 0.06
N PHE A 67 -8.21 -26.08 -1.08
CA PHE A 67 -7.77 -24.75 -1.49
C PHE A 67 -8.96 -23.87 -1.90
N PHE A 68 -8.88 -22.58 -1.58
CA PHE A 68 -9.81 -21.58 -2.08
C PHE A 68 -9.14 -20.20 -2.12
N ASN A 69 -9.67 -19.34 -2.99
CA ASN A 69 -9.25 -17.95 -3.10
C ASN A 69 -9.93 -17.10 -2.03
N CYS A 70 -9.13 -16.54 -1.12
CA CYS A 70 -9.59 -15.65 -0.06
C CYS A 70 -9.28 -14.20 -0.44
N PRO A 71 -10.30 -13.34 -0.63
CA PRO A 71 -10.08 -11.92 -0.79
C PRO A 71 -9.64 -11.31 0.55
N LEU A 72 -8.59 -10.51 0.50
CA LEU A 72 -8.05 -9.76 1.63
C LEU A 72 -8.11 -8.28 1.35
N ALA A 73 -8.50 -7.51 2.38
CA ALA A 73 -8.42 -6.06 2.39
C ALA A 73 -7.35 -5.61 3.39
N LEU A 74 -6.40 -4.84 2.91
CA LEU A 74 -5.28 -4.28 3.66
C LEU A 74 -5.52 -2.78 3.80
N ASN A 75 -5.57 -2.30 5.04
CA ASN A 75 -5.61 -0.86 5.31
C ASN A 75 -4.24 -0.42 5.81
N ILE A 76 -3.66 0.53 5.10
CA ILE A 76 -2.34 1.09 5.40
C ILE A 76 -2.56 2.48 5.97
N GLU A 77 -1.94 2.77 7.10
CA GLU A 77 -1.84 4.09 7.68
C GLU A 77 -0.49 4.21 8.39
N GLU A 78 0.47 4.81 7.71
CA GLU A 78 1.85 4.92 8.19
C GLU A 78 2.45 6.29 7.85
N GLU A 79 3.27 6.82 8.75
CA GLU A 79 3.98 8.07 8.53
C GLU A 79 5.47 7.80 8.25
N TYR A 80 5.96 8.42 7.17
CA TYR A 80 7.33 8.29 6.70
C TYR A 80 8.05 9.62 6.87
N PHE A 81 9.19 9.58 7.55
CA PHE A 81 10.06 10.74 7.75
C PHE A 81 11.22 10.72 6.74
N PRO A 82 11.60 11.87 6.17
CA PRO A 82 12.79 11.95 5.35
C PRO A 82 14.02 11.63 6.21
N THR A 83 14.76 10.60 5.82
CA THR A 83 16.10 10.36 6.37
C THR A 83 17.05 11.37 5.73
N THR A 84 17.54 12.33 6.52
CA THR A 84 18.69 13.16 6.14
C THR A 84 19.91 12.26 5.98
N ASP A 85 20.43 12.17 4.77
CA ASP A 85 21.87 11.93 4.53
C ASP A 85 22.59 13.29 4.55
#